data_AF-A0AAX6G421-F1
#
_entry.id   AF-A0AAX6G421-F1
#
_cell.length_a   1.000
_cell.length_b   1.000
_cell.length_c   1.000
_cell.angle_alpha   90.00
_cell.angle_beta   90.00
_cell.angle_gamma   90.00
#
_symmetry.space_group_name_H-M   'P 1'
#
loop_
_entity.id
_entity.type
_entity.pdbx_description
1 polymer ?
#
loop_
_entity_poly.entity_id
_entity_poly.type
_entity_poly.pdbx_seq_one_letter_code
_entity_poly.pdbx_strand_id
1 'polypeptide(L)'
;MRSPPATASAGTAGGGRRKGTASRAWLVISASGKSSLEEVGKHSIMRRTGLPARDLRVLDPLLSYPSTILGRERAIVINLEHIKAVVTATEVLIPNSTSPMVGPFVQELQSRLFRASGTPQQATEYGDMEREGMAKASLSGEMHEGSPGTPLNAGKDGGAKVLPFEFRALEVCLESACKCLESETLALEKEAYPA
;
A
#
# COMPACT_ATOMS: atom_id res chain seq x y z
N MET A 1 63.19 1.52 -42.95
CA MET A 1 62.07 2.21 -43.64
C MET A 1 61.14 1.17 -44.26
N ARG A 2 59.91 1.07 -43.73
CA ARG A 2 58.66 0.57 -44.37
C ARG A 2 57.77 -0.07 -43.28
N SER A 3 56.77 0.69 -42.85
CA SER A 3 55.63 0.17 -42.10
C SER A 3 54.72 -0.62 -43.05
N PRO A 4 54.14 -1.78 -42.64
CA PRO A 4 53.07 -2.44 -43.37
C PRO A 4 51.67 -1.97 -42.90
N PRO A 5 50.60 -2.23 -43.70
CA PRO A 5 49.33 -1.53 -43.61
C PRO A 5 48.34 -2.13 -42.61
N ALA A 6 47.38 -1.30 -42.21
CA ALA A 6 46.25 -1.65 -41.35
C ALA A 6 45.34 -2.70 -42.01
N THR A 7 45.15 -3.82 -41.33
CA THR A 7 44.13 -4.82 -41.64
C THR A 7 42.78 -4.39 -41.06
N ALA A 8 41.82 -4.07 -41.93
CA ALA A 8 40.43 -3.92 -41.55
C ALA A 8 39.82 -5.32 -41.31
N SER A 9 39.51 -5.64 -40.06
CA SER A 9 38.73 -6.82 -39.70
C SER A 9 37.25 -6.51 -39.85
N ALA A 10 36.61 -7.06 -40.88
CA ALA A 10 35.17 -7.14 -40.99
C ALA A 10 34.63 -8.15 -39.96
N GLY A 11 34.26 -7.66 -38.79
CA GLY A 11 33.53 -8.41 -37.78
C GLY A 11 32.03 -8.36 -38.05
N THR A 12 31.50 -9.42 -38.62
CA THR A 12 30.06 -9.71 -38.65
C THR A 12 29.60 -9.98 -37.23
N ALA A 13 28.85 -9.05 -36.62
CA ALA A 13 28.12 -9.31 -35.39
C ALA A 13 26.65 -8.95 -35.63
N GLY A 14 25.83 -10.00 -35.70
CA GLY A 14 24.41 -9.92 -35.92
C GLY A 14 23.73 -9.00 -34.91
N GLY A 15 23.10 -7.95 -35.42
CA GLY A 15 22.10 -7.15 -34.71
C GLY A 15 20.85 -7.99 -34.50
N GLY A 16 20.91 -8.93 -33.56
CA GLY A 16 19.74 -9.62 -33.04
C GLY A 16 18.78 -8.57 -32.49
N ARG A 17 17.69 -8.34 -33.21
CA ARG A 17 16.55 -7.52 -32.81
C ARG A 17 16.00 -8.07 -31.49
N ARG A 18 16.53 -7.57 -30.37
CA ARG A 18 15.96 -7.82 -29.04
C ARG A 18 14.58 -7.20 -29.04
N LYS A 19 13.56 -8.05 -29.12
CA LYS A 19 12.16 -7.69 -28.93
C LYS A 19 12.03 -7.20 -27.49
N GLY A 20 12.25 -5.90 -27.30
CA GLY A 20 12.32 -5.23 -26.00
C GLY A 20 10.98 -5.35 -25.29
N THR A 21 10.85 -6.38 -24.46
CA THR A 21 9.86 -6.36 -23.40
C THR A 21 10.36 -5.28 -22.45
N ALA A 22 9.78 -4.08 -22.52
CA ALA A 22 10.21 -2.95 -21.69
C ALA A 22 10.18 -3.38 -20.21
N SER A 23 11.36 -3.54 -19.63
CA SER A 23 11.54 -3.66 -18.18
C SER A 23 11.25 -2.29 -17.58
N ARG A 24 10.52 -2.27 -16.46
CA ARG A 24 10.21 -1.05 -15.72
C ARG A 24 10.72 -1.21 -14.30
N ALA A 25 11.22 -0.12 -13.71
CA ALA A 25 11.57 -0.10 -12.31
C ALA A 25 10.30 -0.11 -11.43
N TRP A 26 10.28 -1.03 -10.46
CA TRP A 26 9.25 -1.16 -9.43
C TRP A 26 9.93 -1.08 -8.08
N LEU A 27 9.43 -0.19 -7.21
CA LEU A 27 9.79 -0.26 -5.80
C LEU A 27 8.97 -1.39 -5.16
N VAL A 28 9.68 -2.35 -4.58
CA VAL A 28 9.10 -3.48 -3.85
C VAL A 28 9.29 -3.23 -2.37
N ILE A 29 8.20 -3.30 -1.61
CA ILE A 29 8.21 -3.22 -0.14
C ILE A 29 7.64 -4.53 0.39
N SER A 30 8.47 -5.33 1.05
CA SER A 30 8.09 -6.61 1.64
C SER A 30 7.44 -6.40 3.01
N ALA A 31 6.57 -7.34 3.41
CA ALA A 31 6.07 -7.48 4.78
C ALA A 31 7.18 -7.63 5.84
N SER A 32 8.40 -8.02 5.43
CA SER A 32 9.58 -8.06 6.29
C SER A 32 10.24 -6.69 6.52
N GLY A 33 9.70 -5.61 5.95
CA GLY A 33 10.26 -4.26 6.03
C GLY A 33 11.40 -3.97 5.05
N LYS A 34 11.81 -4.96 4.23
CA LYS A 34 12.81 -4.75 3.19
C LYS A 34 12.21 -3.97 2.02
N SER A 35 12.93 -2.96 1.55
CA SER A 35 12.59 -2.23 0.32
C SER A 35 13.71 -2.32 -0.71
N SER A 36 13.35 -2.55 -1.97
CA SER A 36 14.31 -2.65 -3.08
C SER A 36 13.70 -2.18 -4.38
N LEU A 37 14.51 -1.54 -5.23
CA LEU A 37 14.12 -1.17 -6.59
C LEU A 37 14.45 -2.33 -7.53
N GLU A 38 13.43 -2.93 -8.13
CA GLU A 38 13.58 -4.07 -9.04
C GLU A 38 13.19 -3.67 -10.48
N GLU A 39 14.05 -3.99 -11.45
CA GLU A 39 13.77 -3.87 -12.89
C GLU A 39 13.00 -5.09 -13.38
N VAL A 40 11.66 -5.01 -13.37
CA VAL A 40 10.79 -6.17 -13.66
C VAL A 40 9.88 -5.89 -14.85
N GLY A 41 9.95 -6.80 -15.84
CA GLY A 41 9.07 -6.75 -17.01
C GLY A 41 7.62 -7.12 -16.67
N LYS A 42 6.67 -6.58 -17.45
CA LYS A 42 5.22 -6.80 -17.29
C LYS A 42 4.83 -8.26 -17.04
N HIS A 43 5.35 -9.20 -17.85
CA HIS A 43 5.02 -10.62 -17.74
C HIS A 43 5.48 -11.26 -16.42
N SER A 44 6.57 -10.76 -15.83
CA SER A 44 7.06 -11.26 -14.55
C SER A 44 6.15 -10.78 -13.41
N ILE A 45 5.72 -9.50 -13.43
CA ILE A 45 4.71 -8.99 -12.50
C ILE A 45 3.40 -9.77 -12.62
N MET A 46 2.94 -10.07 -13.84
CA MET A 46 1.72 -10.89 -14.06
C MET A 46 1.82 -12.27 -13.40
N ARG A 47 2.94 -12.97 -13.56
CA ARG A 47 3.13 -14.29 -12.92
C ARG A 47 3.23 -14.19 -11.40
N ARG A 48 3.97 -13.18 -10.90
CA ARG A 48 4.17 -12.93 -9.46
C ARG A 48 2.83 -12.68 -8.74
N THR A 49 2.01 -11.81 -9.32
CA THR A 49 0.78 -11.28 -8.71
C THR A 49 -0.51 -12.01 -9.13
N GLY A 50 -0.47 -12.78 -10.21
CA GLY A 50 -1.66 -13.38 -10.82
C GLY A 50 -2.55 -12.40 -11.59
N LEU A 51 -2.12 -11.14 -11.76
CA LEU A 51 -2.92 -10.13 -12.44
C LEU A 51 -2.96 -10.35 -13.96
N PRO A 52 -4.14 -10.24 -14.60
CA PRO A 52 -4.23 -10.17 -16.04
C PRO A 52 -3.62 -8.87 -16.58
N ALA A 53 -3.16 -8.91 -17.84
CA ALA A 53 -2.49 -7.79 -18.48
C ALA A 53 -3.31 -6.49 -18.54
N ARG A 54 -4.65 -6.59 -18.44
CA ARG A 54 -5.59 -5.46 -18.43
C ARG A 54 -5.51 -4.67 -17.13
N ASP A 55 -5.35 -5.35 -16.00
CA ASP A 55 -5.34 -4.71 -14.68
C ASP A 55 -4.04 -3.92 -14.49
N LEU A 56 -2.91 -4.46 -14.97
CA LEU A 56 -1.63 -3.75 -14.94
C LEU A 56 -1.60 -2.51 -15.83
N ARG A 57 -2.43 -2.45 -16.89
CA ARG A 57 -2.49 -1.25 -17.75
C ARG A 57 -3.06 -0.04 -17.03
N VAL A 58 -3.88 -0.25 -15.99
CA VAL A 58 -4.40 0.83 -15.14
C VAL A 58 -3.25 1.63 -14.49
N LEU A 59 -2.10 0.99 -14.27
CA LEU A 59 -0.90 1.59 -13.67
C LEU A 59 0.10 2.14 -14.70
N ASP A 60 -0.25 2.10 -15.98
CA ASP A 60 0.57 2.66 -17.05
C ASP A 60 0.53 4.21 -16.96
N PRO A 61 1.68 4.89 -16.88
CA PRO A 61 1.73 6.34 -16.75
C PRO A 61 1.41 7.02 -18.09
N LEU A 62 1.52 6.30 -19.21
CA LEU A 62 1.20 6.81 -20.55
C LEU A 62 -0.30 6.70 -20.85
N LEU A 63 -1.08 6.07 -19.97
CA LEU A 63 -2.52 5.90 -20.13
C LEU A 63 -3.25 6.59 -18.98
N SER A 64 -4.27 7.38 -19.32
CA SER A 64 -5.16 8.00 -18.35
C SER A 64 -6.30 7.03 -18.03
N TYR A 65 -6.34 6.56 -16.79
CA TYR A 65 -7.44 5.77 -16.24
C TYR A 65 -8.05 6.52 -15.05
N PRO A 66 -9.38 6.41 -14.84
CA PRO A 66 -10.01 6.96 -13.66
C PRO A 66 -9.48 6.28 -12.39
N SER A 67 -9.67 6.93 -11.25
CA SER A 67 -9.34 6.34 -9.95
C SER A 67 -10.12 5.04 -9.74
N THR A 68 -9.43 3.96 -9.37
CA THR A 68 -10.01 2.63 -9.20
C THR A 68 -9.24 1.79 -8.20
N ILE A 69 -9.97 0.94 -7.48
CA ILE A 69 -9.44 -0.11 -6.62
C ILE A 69 -10.03 -1.43 -7.14
N LEU A 70 -9.15 -2.35 -7.58
CA LEU A 70 -9.57 -3.64 -8.11
C LEU A 70 -9.13 -4.74 -7.14
N GLY A 71 -10.10 -5.38 -6.48
CA GLY A 71 -9.88 -6.62 -5.76
C GLY A 71 -9.69 -7.79 -6.72
N ARG A 72 -8.64 -8.59 -6.52
CA ARG A 72 -8.37 -9.85 -7.23
C ARG A 72 -7.92 -10.90 -6.24
N GLU A 73 -7.94 -12.15 -6.70
CA GLU A 73 -7.66 -13.34 -5.87
C GLU A 73 -6.36 -13.24 -5.07
N ARG A 74 -5.30 -12.68 -5.66
CA ARG A 74 -3.95 -12.63 -5.05
C ARG A 74 -3.39 -11.22 -4.91
N ALA A 75 -4.18 -10.20 -5.25
CA ALA A 75 -3.70 -8.82 -5.28
C ALA A 75 -4.84 -7.80 -5.24
N ILE A 76 -4.54 -6.60 -4.75
CA ILE A 76 -5.34 -5.40 -4.84
C ILE A 76 -4.59 -4.42 -5.75
N VAL A 77 -5.21 -3.99 -6.84
CA VAL A 77 -4.65 -2.95 -7.72
C VAL A 77 -5.24 -1.61 -7.33
N ILE A 78 -4.37 -0.64 -7.07
CA ILE A 78 -4.74 0.70 -6.59
C ILE A 78 -4.25 1.73 -7.62
N ASN A 79 -5.18 2.51 -8.15
CA ASN A 79 -4.91 3.71 -8.94
C ASN A 79 -5.75 4.84 -8.35
N LEU A 80 -5.16 5.69 -7.51
CA LEU A 80 -5.82 6.82 -6.88
C LEU A 80 -4.96 8.04 -7.14
N GLU A 81 -5.31 8.84 -8.16
CA GLU A 81 -4.57 10.06 -8.50
C GLU A 81 -3.05 9.80 -8.70
N HIS A 82 -2.20 10.23 -7.75
CA HIS A 82 -0.75 10.04 -7.77
C HIS A 82 -0.30 8.71 -7.14
N ILE A 83 -1.19 8.01 -6.45
CA ILE A 83 -0.92 6.76 -5.76
C ILE A 83 -1.28 5.58 -6.66
N LYS A 84 -0.22 4.92 -7.16
CA LYS A 84 -0.33 3.71 -7.98
C LYS A 84 0.38 2.58 -7.26
N ALA A 85 -0.29 1.45 -7.08
CA ALA A 85 0.30 0.28 -6.42
C ALA A 85 -0.37 -1.04 -6.82
N VAL A 86 0.39 -2.12 -6.71
CA VAL A 86 -0.16 -3.48 -6.59
C VAL A 86 0.18 -3.98 -5.20
N VAL A 87 -0.84 -4.30 -4.41
CA VAL A 87 -0.68 -4.83 -3.06
C VAL A 87 -0.98 -6.32 -3.10
N THR A 88 -0.09 -7.14 -2.55
CA THR A 88 -0.30 -8.58 -2.34
C THR A 88 -0.30 -8.87 -0.84
N ALA A 89 -0.54 -10.12 -0.44
CA ALA A 89 -0.48 -10.53 0.97
C ALA A 89 0.90 -10.36 1.62
N THR A 90 1.98 -10.22 0.82
CA THR A 90 3.36 -10.25 1.34
C THR A 90 4.21 -9.06 0.91
N GLU A 91 3.75 -8.26 -0.04
CA GLU A 91 4.52 -7.15 -0.60
C GLU A 91 3.64 -6.13 -1.34
N VAL A 92 4.14 -4.90 -1.41
CA VAL A 92 3.59 -3.81 -2.20
C VAL A 92 4.56 -3.46 -3.33
N LEU A 93 4.02 -3.34 -4.55
CA LEU A 93 4.76 -3.00 -5.77
C LEU A 93 4.31 -1.61 -6.24
N ILE A 94 5.22 -0.64 -6.24
CA ILE A 94 4.94 0.74 -6.64
C ILE A 94 5.67 1.04 -7.95
N PRO A 95 4.95 1.28 -9.05
CA PRO A 95 5.55 1.73 -10.30
C PRO A 95 5.98 3.19 -10.20
N ASN A 96 7.09 3.57 -10.86
CA ASN A 96 7.59 4.96 -10.92
C ASN A 96 7.78 5.64 -9.54
N SER A 97 8.36 4.95 -8.56
CA SER A 97 8.64 5.51 -7.24
C SER A 97 9.63 6.70 -7.24
N THR A 98 10.24 7.01 -8.37
CA THR A 98 11.17 8.16 -8.54
C THR A 98 10.44 9.50 -8.73
N SER A 99 9.11 9.49 -8.85
CA SER A 99 8.33 10.72 -8.91
C SER A 99 8.32 11.41 -7.54
N PRO A 100 8.60 12.73 -7.46
CA PRO A 100 8.67 13.46 -6.19
C PRO A 100 7.34 13.43 -5.43
N MET A 101 6.20 13.37 -6.13
CA MET A 101 4.85 13.28 -5.55
C MET A 101 4.65 11.98 -4.75
N VAL A 102 5.36 10.92 -5.11
CA VAL A 102 5.19 9.57 -4.54
C VAL A 102 6.13 9.35 -3.35
N GLY A 103 7.18 10.16 -3.22
CA GLY A 103 8.18 10.06 -2.15
C GLY A 103 7.61 10.10 -0.73
N PRO A 104 6.80 11.12 -0.37
CA PRO A 104 6.18 11.20 0.96
C PRO A 104 5.29 9.99 1.27
N PHE A 105 4.50 9.55 0.29
CA PHE A 105 3.66 8.36 0.40
C PHE A 105 4.49 7.10 0.66
N VAL A 106 5.59 6.90 -0.06
CA VAL A 106 6.47 5.73 0.13
C VAL A 106 7.06 5.68 1.53
N GLN A 107 7.49 6.82 2.07
CA GLN A 107 8.05 6.91 3.41
C GLN A 107 7.00 6.55 4.47
N GLU A 108 5.79 7.08 4.34
CA GLU A 108 4.68 6.78 5.27
C GLU A 108 4.28 5.31 5.20
N LEU A 109 4.20 4.74 3.99
CA LEU A 109 3.91 3.33 3.78
C LEU A 109 4.94 2.43 4.46
N GLN A 110 6.23 2.71 4.29
CA GLN A 110 7.29 1.94 4.93
C GLN A 110 7.22 2.04 6.47
N SER A 111 7.04 3.25 6.99
CA SER A 111 6.95 3.52 8.43
C SER A 111 5.80 2.73 9.08
N ARG A 112 4.60 2.79 8.50
CA ARG A 112 3.42 2.13 9.07
C ARG A 112 3.43 0.61 8.92
N LEU A 113 3.88 0.11 7.77
CA LEU A 113 4.01 -1.34 7.58
C LEU A 113 5.04 -1.94 8.53
N PHE A 114 6.10 -1.22 8.87
CA PHE A 114 7.11 -1.65 9.83
C PHE A 114 6.63 -1.54 11.28
N ARG A 115 5.99 -0.43 11.67
CA ARG A 115 5.51 -0.21 13.04
C ARG A 115 4.47 -1.25 13.49
N ALA A 116 3.65 -1.75 12.58
CA ALA A 116 2.66 -2.79 12.86
C ALA A 116 3.25 -4.21 12.99
N SER A 117 4.53 -4.41 12.61
CA SER A 117 5.24 -5.70 12.75
C SER A 117 6.04 -5.81 14.05
N GLY A 118 6.25 -4.68 14.75
CA GLY A 118 6.77 -4.65 16.12
C GLY A 118 5.66 -4.90 17.13
N THR A 119 5.91 -5.74 18.12
CA THR A 119 5.04 -6.03 19.28
C THR A 119 4.36 -4.78 19.86
N PRO A 120 3.09 -4.85 20.32
CA PRO A 120 2.48 -3.75 21.05
C PRO A 120 3.14 -3.64 22.43
N GLN A 121 3.97 -2.61 22.65
CA GLN A 121 4.49 -2.29 23.98
C GLN A 121 3.94 -0.96 24.48
N GLN A 122 3.04 -1.14 25.45
CA GLN A 122 2.38 -0.24 26.41
C GLN A 122 3.06 1.10 26.72
N ALA A 123 2.26 2.14 26.95
CA ALA A 123 2.06 2.73 28.29
C ALA A 123 1.38 4.11 28.21
N THR A 124 0.22 4.25 28.85
CA THR A 124 -0.11 5.45 29.62
C THR A 124 -1.07 5.06 30.73
N GLU A 125 -0.48 4.73 31.88
CA GLU A 125 -1.08 4.99 33.19
C GLU A 125 -1.59 6.43 33.24
N TYR A 126 -2.86 6.62 33.57
CA TYR A 126 -3.31 7.86 34.17
C TYR A 126 -4.16 7.54 35.40
N GLY A 127 -3.48 7.73 36.54
CA GLY A 127 -3.97 8.29 37.79
C GLY A 127 -5.46 8.16 38.09
N ASP A 128 -5.72 7.29 39.06
CA ASP A 128 -6.81 7.35 40.01
C ASP A 128 -6.99 8.80 40.55
N MET A 129 -8.17 9.37 40.36
CA MET A 129 -8.61 10.55 41.11
C MET A 129 -10.09 10.37 41.43
N GLU A 130 -10.32 10.03 42.70
CA GLU A 130 -11.61 9.87 43.34
C GLU A 130 -12.50 11.10 43.12
N ARG A 131 -13.76 10.88 42.74
CA ARG A 131 -14.83 11.86 42.96
C ARG A 131 -16.14 11.16 43.27
N GLU A 132 -16.55 11.29 44.53
CA GLU A 132 -17.86 10.90 45.04
C GLU A 132 -19.00 11.64 44.31
N GLY A 133 -20.14 10.96 44.13
CA GLY A 133 -21.32 11.55 43.49
C GLY A 133 -22.51 10.61 43.32
N MET A 134 -23.06 10.15 44.44
CA MET A 134 -24.47 9.78 44.70
C MET A 134 -25.47 9.67 43.52
N ALA A 135 -26.01 8.46 43.29
CA ALA A 135 -27.45 8.25 43.02
C ALA A 135 -27.85 6.77 43.25
N LYS A 136 -28.71 6.52 44.24
CA LYS A 136 -29.45 5.27 44.47
C LYS A 136 -30.81 5.33 43.76
N ALA A 137 -31.21 4.26 43.09
CA ALA A 137 -32.58 3.73 42.98
C ALA A 137 -32.49 2.33 42.32
N SER A 138 -32.57 1.23 43.07
CA SER A 138 -33.78 0.47 43.45
C SER A 138 -34.27 -0.56 42.41
N LEU A 139 -33.88 -1.83 42.69
CA LEU A 139 -34.65 -3.09 42.73
C LEU A 139 -35.50 -3.64 41.55
N SER A 140 -35.45 -4.98 41.49
CA SER A 140 -36.32 -5.99 40.84
C SER A 140 -35.81 -6.53 39.50
N GLY A 141 -35.82 -7.84 39.17
CA GLY A 141 -36.33 -9.04 39.84
C GLY A 141 -35.98 -10.28 39.00
N GLU A 142 -35.71 -11.38 39.71
CA GLU A 142 -35.95 -12.81 39.44
C GLU A 142 -35.79 -13.49 38.05
N MET A 143 -35.08 -14.61 38.17
CA MET A 143 -34.87 -15.83 37.37
C MET A 143 -35.99 -16.33 36.42
N HIS A 144 -35.60 -16.80 35.22
CA HIS A 144 -36.11 -18.06 34.65
C HIS A 144 -35.16 -18.68 33.60
N GLU A 145 -35.02 -20.01 33.68
CA GLU A 145 -34.23 -20.93 32.83
C GLU A 145 -34.77 -21.07 31.39
N GLY A 146 -33.89 -21.45 30.46
CA GLY A 146 -34.31 -22.22 29.28
C GLY A 146 -33.46 -22.11 28.02
N SER A 147 -32.64 -23.14 27.79
CA SER A 147 -32.25 -23.71 26.48
C SER A 147 -30.88 -23.33 25.87
N PRO A 148 -30.09 -24.32 25.38
CA PRO A 148 -28.70 -24.14 24.97
C PRO A 148 -28.60 -23.72 23.51
N GLY A 149 -28.27 -22.45 23.27
CA GLY A 149 -27.88 -21.94 21.96
C GLY A 149 -26.52 -21.30 22.07
N THR A 150 -25.51 -21.94 21.48
CA THR A 150 -24.19 -21.40 21.06
C THR A 150 -23.73 -20.11 21.75
N PRO A 151 -22.59 -20.09 22.47
CA PRO A 151 -21.99 -18.82 22.84
C PRO A 151 -21.53 -18.14 21.56
N LEU A 152 -22.38 -17.26 21.03
CA LEU A 152 -21.96 -16.10 20.27
C LEU A 152 -21.06 -15.36 21.24
N ASN A 153 -19.77 -15.63 21.10
CA ASN A 153 -18.72 -14.94 21.81
C ASN A 153 -18.73 -13.51 21.24
N ALA A 154 -19.66 -12.70 21.74
CA ALA A 154 -19.55 -11.25 21.81
C ALA A 154 -18.43 -10.96 22.83
N GLY A 155 -17.25 -11.46 22.50
CA GLY A 155 -16.00 -11.18 23.17
C GLY A 155 -15.70 -9.73 22.87
N LYS A 156 -15.91 -8.93 23.90
CA LYS A 156 -15.45 -7.56 24.06
C LYS A 156 -13.92 -7.53 24.04
N ASP A 157 -13.33 -7.87 22.90
CA ASP A 157 -11.91 -7.66 22.63
C ASP A 157 -11.76 -6.27 22.02
N GLY A 158 -11.74 -5.27 22.90
CA GLY A 158 -11.26 -3.93 22.60
C GLY A 158 -9.74 -3.86 22.38
N GLY A 159 -9.11 -4.96 21.98
CA GLY A 159 -7.75 -4.98 21.46
C GLY A 159 -7.81 -4.75 19.97
N ALA A 160 -7.29 -3.62 19.49
CA ALA A 160 -7.23 -3.31 18.06
C ALA A 160 -6.59 -4.50 17.31
N LYS A 161 -7.41 -5.27 16.59
CA LYS A 161 -6.94 -6.43 15.83
C LYS A 161 -6.02 -5.88 14.74
N VAL A 162 -4.78 -6.34 14.72
CA VAL A 162 -3.82 -5.96 13.68
C VAL A 162 -4.38 -6.44 12.34
N LEU A 163 -4.66 -5.50 11.42
CA LEU A 163 -5.13 -5.82 10.08
C LEU A 163 -4.09 -6.64 9.32
N PRO A 164 -4.49 -7.57 8.43
CA PRO A 164 -3.58 -8.22 7.49
C PRO A 164 -2.74 -7.22 6.67
N PHE A 165 -1.58 -7.66 6.19
CA PHE A 165 -0.58 -6.79 5.55
C PHE A 165 -1.18 -5.97 4.39
N GLU A 166 -1.95 -6.63 3.53
CA GLU A 166 -2.60 -6.04 2.36
C GLU A 166 -3.61 -4.95 2.73
N PHE A 167 -4.31 -5.12 3.86
CA PHE A 167 -5.29 -4.13 4.33
C PHE A 167 -4.62 -2.96 5.05
N ARG A 168 -3.49 -3.19 5.74
CA ARG A 168 -2.66 -2.08 6.24
C ARG A 168 -2.10 -1.25 5.09
N ALA A 169 -1.57 -1.91 4.05
CA ALA A 169 -1.07 -1.21 2.87
C ALA A 169 -2.18 -0.41 2.17
N LEU A 170 -3.38 -1.00 2.04
CA LEU A 170 -4.55 -0.31 1.49
C LEU A 170 -4.98 0.89 2.34
N GLU A 171 -5.00 0.76 3.67
CA GLU A 171 -5.30 1.86 4.60
C GLU A 171 -4.37 3.05 4.37
N VAL A 172 -3.05 2.82 4.28
CA VAL A 172 -2.09 3.90 4.03
C VAL A 172 -2.31 4.55 2.65
N CYS A 173 -2.62 3.75 1.62
CA CYS A 173 -2.91 4.27 0.29
C CYS A 173 -4.14 5.19 0.29
N LEU A 174 -5.21 4.79 0.97
CA LEU A 174 -6.44 5.57 1.08
C LEU A 174 -6.22 6.84 1.89
N GLU A 175 -5.57 6.73 3.04
CA GLU A 175 -5.29 7.89 3.89
C GLU A 175 -4.42 8.92 3.16
N SER A 176 -3.41 8.46 2.43
CA SER A 176 -2.54 9.35 1.65
C SER A 176 -3.29 10.02 0.50
N ALA A 177 -4.18 9.30 -0.20
CA ALA A 177 -5.01 9.88 -1.25
C ALA A 177 -5.94 10.97 -0.69
N CYS A 178 -6.63 10.70 0.42
CA CYS A 178 -7.49 11.69 1.07
C CYS A 178 -6.71 12.93 1.51
N LYS A 179 -5.53 12.75 2.13
CA LYS A 179 -4.65 13.86 2.52
C LYS A 179 -4.23 14.73 1.33
N CYS A 180 -3.90 14.12 0.19
CA CYS A 180 -3.59 14.84 -1.03
C CYS A 180 -4.79 15.68 -1.50
N LEU A 181 -5.97 15.06 -1.63
CA LEU A 181 -7.19 15.74 -2.06
C LEU A 181 -7.61 16.87 -1.12
N GLU A 182 -7.49 16.68 0.20
CA GLU A 182 -7.76 17.72 1.20
C GLU A 182 -6.79 18.90 1.04
N SER A 183 -5.49 18.62 0.90
CA SER A 183 -4.48 19.66 0.70
C SER A 183 -4.71 20.47 -0.58
N GLU A 184 -5.06 19.81 -1.67
CA GLU A 184 -5.36 20.48 -2.94
C GLU A 184 -6.64 21.32 -2.84
N THR A 185 -7.69 20.78 -2.19
CA THR A 185 -8.94 21.51 -1.96
C THR A 185 -8.69 22.79 -1.15
N LEU A 186 -7.91 22.70 -0.06
CA LEU A 186 -7.55 23.86 0.76
C LEU A 186 -6.70 24.89 0.00
N ALA A 187 -5.82 24.44 -0.90
CA ALA A 187 -5.02 25.34 -1.74
C ALA A 187 -5.92 26.09 -2.74
N LEU A 188 -6.82 25.37 -3.41
CA LEU A 188 -7.76 25.95 -4.35
C LEU A 188 -8.76 26.90 -3.67
N GLU A 189 -9.22 26.57 -2.46
CA GLU A 189 -10.11 27.44 -1.68
C GLU A 189 -9.43 28.77 -1.33
N LYS A 190 -8.16 28.74 -0.90
CA LYS A 190 -7.37 29.96 -0.64
C LYS A 190 -7.13 30.80 -1.89
N GLU A 191 -6.96 30.16 -3.05
CA GLU A 191 -6.81 30.86 -4.32
C GLU A 191 -8.14 31.47 -4.80
N ALA A 192 -9.25 30.75 -4.62
CA ALA A 192 -10.58 31.21 -4.99
C ALA A 192 -11.11 32.32 -4.05
N TYR A 193 -10.74 32.26 -2.76
CA TYR A 193 -11.18 33.19 -1.72
C TYR A 193 -9.98 33.71 -0.90
N PRO A 194 -9.17 34.63 -1.44
CA PRO A 194 -7.93 35.10 -0.81
C PRO A 194 -8.13 36.13 0.33
N ALA A 195 -9.29 36.17 0.99
CA ALA A 195 -9.71 37.26 1.89
C ALA A 195 -10.21 36.75 3.26
#